data_AF-A0A952WV90-F1
#
_entry.id   AF-A0A952WV90-F1
#
_cell.length_a   1.000
_cell.length_b   1.000
_cell.length_c   1.000
_cell.angle_alpha   90.00
_cell.angle_beta   90.00
_cell.angle_gamma   90.00
#
_symmetry.space_group_name_H-M   'P 1'
#
loop_
_entity.id
_entity.type
_entity.pdbx_description
1 polymer ?
#
loop_
_entity_poly.entity_id
_entity_poly.type
_entity_poly.pdbx_seq_one_letter_code
_entity_poly.pdbx_strand_id
1 'polypeptide(L)' 'MNWPVSRVRSTFVDYFVKRHAHTFVPSSPVVPHDDPTLLFANAGMNQFKPLFLGRAEPGSPLYGLKRA' A
#
# COMPACT_ATOMS: atom_id res chain seq x y z
N MET A 1 15.41 -4.71 -26.94
CA MET A 1 14.85 -3.78 -25.93
C MET A 1 14.73 -4.55 -24.62
N ASN A 2 15.54 -4.24 -23.60
CA ASN A 2 15.62 -5.01 -22.37
C ASN A 2 14.83 -4.31 -21.23
N TRP A 3 13.95 -5.06 -20.56
CA TRP A 3 13.13 -4.62 -19.43
C TRP A 3 13.49 -5.43 -18.18
N PRO A 4 14.59 -5.09 -17.47
CA PRO A 4 14.93 -5.77 -16.24
C PRO A 4 13.85 -5.53 -15.18
N VAL A 5 13.67 -6.51 -14.27
CA VAL A 5 12.63 -6.48 -13.23
C VAL A 5 12.66 -5.19 -12.41
N SER A 6 13.85 -4.69 -12.08
CA SER A 6 14.03 -3.42 -11.37
C SER A 6 13.45 -2.22 -12.12
N ARG A 7 13.61 -2.18 -13.45
CA ARG A 7 13.06 -1.14 -14.32
C ARG A 7 11.54 -1.24 -14.43
N VAL A 8 10.99 -2.45 -14.56
CA VAL A 8 9.54 -2.63 -14.60
C VAL A 8 8.90 -2.13 -13.31
N ARG A 9 9.47 -2.51 -12.16
CA ARG A 9 9.02 -2.06 -10.83
C ARG A 9 9.07 -0.55 -10.68
N SER A 10 10.20 0.08 -11.00
CA SER A 10 10.34 1.54 -10.86
C SER A 10 9.41 2.29 -11.81
N THR A 11 9.21 1.77 -13.03
CA THR A 11 8.32 2.38 -14.03
C THR A 11 6.87 2.39 -13.56
N PHE A 12 6.39 1.30 -12.95
CA PHE A 12 5.04 1.22 -12.39
C PHE A 12 4.85 2.27 -11.27
N VAL A 13 5.76 2.31 -10.29
CA VAL A 13 5.68 3.26 -9.17
C VAL A 13 5.74 4.70 -9.69
N ASP A 14 6.70 5.01 -10.55
CA ASP A 14 6.90 6.34 -11.12
C ASP A 14 5.68 6.83 -11.90
N TYR A 15 5.01 5.95 -12.64
CA TYR A 15 3.81 6.32 -13.39
C TYR A 15 2.72 6.84 -12.45
N PHE A 16 2.42 6.13 -11.37
CA PHE A 16 1.38 6.54 -10.42
C PHE A 16 1.79 7.75 -9.58
N VAL A 17 3.04 7.81 -9.12
CA VAL A 17 3.54 8.95 -8.34
C VAL A 17 3.56 10.23 -9.20
N LYS A 18 4.17 10.17 -10.38
CA LYS A 18 4.45 11.36 -11.20
C LYS A 18 3.24 11.80 -12.03
N ARG A 19 2.40 10.87 -12.49
CA ARG A 19 1.27 11.21 -13.39
C ARG A 19 -0.09 11.21 -12.73
N HIS A 20 -0.26 10.50 -11.62
CA HIS A 20 -1.57 10.33 -10.98
C HIS A 20 -1.62 10.84 -9.53
N ALA A 21 -0.53 11.45 -9.05
CA ALA A 21 -0.43 11.99 -7.69
C ALA A 21 -0.74 10.95 -6.60
N HIS A 22 -0.35 9.69 -6.82
CA HIS A 22 -0.35 8.68 -5.76
C HIS A 22 0.85 8.87 -4.85
N THR A 23 0.67 8.61 -3.55
CA THR A 23 1.79 8.58 -2.61
C THR A 23 2.40 7.18 -2.63
N PHE A 24 3.72 7.08 -2.77
CA PHE A 24 4.40 5.81 -2.59
C PHE A 24 4.42 5.44 -1.11
N VAL A 25 3.81 4.30 -0.78
CA VAL A 25 3.82 3.72 0.57
C VAL A 25 4.63 2.43 0.50
N PRO A 26 5.66 2.25 1.35
CA PRO A 26 6.41 1.00 1.43
C PRO A 26 5.51 -0.22 1.70
N SER A 27 5.95 -1.41 1.30
CA SER A 27 5.23 -2.65 1.61
C SER A 27 5.18 -2.88 3.12
N SER A 28 4.03 -3.33 3.62
CA SER A 28 3.92 -3.85 4.97
C SER A 28 4.74 -5.14 5.16
N PRO A 29 5.03 -5.52 6.42
CA PRO A 29 5.60 -6.83 6.73
C PRO A 29 4.77 -7.99 6.17
N VAL A 30 5.42 -9.14 5.96
CA VAL A 30 4.76 -10.38 5.51
C VAL A 30 3.81 -10.92 6.58
N VAL A 31 4.13 -10.75 7.87
CA VAL A 31 3.26 -11.14 8.98
C VAL A 31 2.45 -9.91 9.42
N PRO A 32 1.13 -9.91 9.30
CA PRO A 32 0.29 -8.81 9.78
C PRO A 32 0.28 -8.75 11.31
N HIS A 33 0.49 -7.56 11.88
CA HIS A 33 0.41 -7.38 13.34
C HIS A 33 -1.01 -7.06 13.83
N ASP A 34 -1.84 -6.44 12.98
CA ASP A 34 -3.14 -5.89 13.37
C ASP A 34 -4.34 -6.72 12.88
N ASP A 35 -4.10 -7.91 12.30
CA ASP A 35 -5.16 -8.79 11.81
C ASP A 35 -4.91 -10.26 12.20
N PRO A 36 -5.47 -10.74 13.33
CA PRO A 36 -5.26 -12.12 13.78
C PRO A 36 -5.95 -13.16 12.88
N THR A 37 -6.77 -12.73 11.92
CA THR A 37 -7.43 -13.63 10.97
C THR A 37 -6.58 -13.92 9.73
N LEU A 38 -5.49 -13.18 9.53
CA LEU A 38 -4.62 -13.29 8.36
C LEU A 38 -3.26 -13.86 8.76
N LEU A 39 -2.92 -15.05 8.26
CA LEU A 39 -1.62 -15.68 8.55
C LEU A 39 -0.45 -14.93 7.92
N PHE A 40 -0.61 -14.51 6.65
CA PHE A 40 0.39 -13.74 5.92
C PHE A 40 -0.29 -12.72 5.01
N ALA A 41 0.39 -11.58 4.78
CA ALA A 41 -0.04 -10.60 3.78
C ALA A 41 -0.17 -11.28 2.41
N ASN A 42 -1.40 -11.28 1.88
CA ASN A 42 -1.73 -11.92 0.61
C ASN A 42 -1.94 -10.91 -0.51
N ALA A 43 -2.11 -9.62 -0.18
CA ALA A 43 -2.31 -8.55 -1.12
C ALA A 43 -1.85 -7.19 -0.56
N GLY A 44 -1.48 -6.27 -1.45
CA GLY A 44 -1.10 -4.90 -1.05
C GLY A 44 -2.23 -4.11 -0.36
N MET A 45 -3.49 -4.51 -0.53
CA MET A 45 -4.62 -3.86 0.12
C MET A 45 -4.73 -4.16 1.61
N ASN A 46 -4.05 -5.20 2.13
CA ASN A 46 -4.20 -5.63 3.52
C ASN A 46 -3.85 -4.49 4.50
N GLN A 47 -2.77 -3.75 4.24
CA GLN A 47 -2.34 -2.62 5.09
C GLN A 47 -3.29 -1.41 5.06
N PHE A 48 -4.22 -1.35 4.11
CA PHE A 48 -5.20 -0.27 3.97
C PHE A 48 -6.61 -0.69 4.40
N LYS A 49 -6.79 -1.90 4.94
CA LYS A 49 -8.10 -2.40 5.41
C LYS A 49 -8.80 -1.42 6.38
N PRO A 50 -8.13 -0.81 7.38
CA PRO A 50 -8.80 0.15 8.27
C PRO A 50 -9.31 1.39 7.53
N LEU A 51 -8.57 1.88 6.52
CA LEU A 51 -8.98 3.01 5.70
C LEU A 51 -10.26 2.69 4.91
N PHE A 52 -10.29 1.55 4.21
CA PHE A 52 -11.44 1.14 3.40
C PHE A 52 -12.71 0.93 4.24
N LEU A 53 -12.57 0.54 5.50
CA LEU A 53 -13.68 0.32 6.42
C LEU A 53 -14.06 1.56 7.23
N GLY A 54 -13.38 2.70 7.06
CA GLY A 54 -13.60 3.91 7.86
C GLY A 54 -13.23 3.74 9.34
N ARG A 55 -12.30 2.83 9.64
CA ARG A 55 -11.82 2.47 10.99
C ARG A 55 -10.35 2.84 11.21
N ALA A 56 -9.82 3.78 10.43
CA ALA A 56 -8.47 4.29 10.68
C ALA A 56 -8.45 5.00 12.04
N GLU A 57 -7.52 4.61 12.91
CA GLU A 57 -7.40 5.19 14.25
C GLU A 57 -6.94 6.65 14.18
N PRO A 58 -7.50 7.56 15.00
CA PRO A 58 -7.01 8.92 15.15
C PRO A 58 -5.52 8.94 15.48
N GLY A 59 -4.75 9.69 14.69
CA GLY A 59 -3.29 9.76 14.81
C GLY A 59 -2.51 8.72 14.00
N SER A 60 -3.19 7.75 13.37
CA SER A 60 -2.53 6.88 12.37
C SER A 60 -2.26 7.65 11.07
N PRO A 61 -1.25 7.26 10.28
CA PRO A 61 -1.00 7.85 8.95
C PRO A 61 -2.17 7.70 7.96
N LEU A 62 -3.09 6.76 8.22
CA LEU A 62 -4.27 6.52 7.39
C LEU A 62 -5.46 7.41 7.78
N TYR A 63 -5.41 8.06 8.93
CA TYR A 63 -6.51 8.86 9.44
C TYR A 63 -6.81 10.04 8.51
N GLY A 64 -8.06 10.18 8.10
CA GLY A 64 -8.51 11.27 7.22
C GLY A 64 -8.17 11.09 5.74
N LEU A 65 -7.44 10.02 5.35
CA LEU A 65 -7.31 9.67 3.94
C LEU A 65 -8.69 9.29 3.38
N LYS A 66 -8.90 9.58 2.09
CA LYS A 66 -10.16 9.25 1.38
C LYS A 66 -9.98 8.13 0.35
N ARG A 67 -8.73 7.78 0.05
CA ARG A 67 -8.35 6.79 -0.96
C ARG A 67 -6.96 6.23 -0.65
N ALA A 68 -6.73 4.97 -0.99
CA ALA A 68 -5.43 4.32 -1.05
C ALA A 68 -5.04 4.09 -2.51
#